data_AF-A0A2E3BYB6-F1
#
_entry.id   AF-A0A2E3BYB6-F1
#
_cell.length_a   1.000
_cell.length_b   1.000
_cell.length_c   1.000
_cell.angle_alpha   90.00
_cell.angle_beta   90.00
_cell.angle_gamma   90.00
#
_symmetry.space_group_name_H-M   'P 1'
#
loop_
_entity.id
_entity.type
_entity.pdbx_description
1 polymer ?
#
loop_
_entity_poly.entity_id
_entity_poly.type
_entity_poly.pdbx_seq_one_letter_code
_entity_poly.pdbx_strand_id
1 'polypeptide(L)' 'MDTNEIAKRVIKYLVEWLAIAIAAKFIPNQNIDVVEIVMISLVGATTFALLDMFAPQVGRSARLGTGLSLGMGMV' A
#
# COMPACT_ATOMS: atom_id res chain seq x y z
N MET A 1 -6.70 -17.11 14.33
CA MET A 1 -6.55 -15.69 13.94
C MET A 1 -5.40 -15.14 14.74
N ASP A 2 -4.22 -15.12 14.14
CA ASP A 2 -2.98 -14.75 14.82
C ASP A 2 -2.92 -13.23 14.98
N THR A 3 -3.45 -12.74 16.10
CA THR A 3 -3.44 -11.31 16.47
C THR A 3 -2.05 -10.68 16.36
N ASN A 4 -0.99 -11.48 16.55
CA ASN A 4 0.40 -11.09 16.37
C ASN A 4 0.80 -10.79 14.91
N GLU A 5 0.26 -11.52 13.92
CA GLU A 5 0.52 -11.21 12.50
C GLU A 5 -0.19 -9.94 12.05
N ILE A 6 -1.42 -9.75 12.52
CA ILE A 6 -2.21 -8.54 12.23
C ILE A 6 -1.52 -7.33 12.84
N ALA A 7 -1.07 -7.41 14.10
CA ALA A 7 -0.32 -6.35 14.76
C ALA A 7 0.97 -5.98 14.01
N LYS A 8 1.74 -6.97 13.54
CA LYS A 8 2.95 -6.73 12.72
C LYS A 8 2.63 -6.03 11.40
N ARG A 9 1.55 -6.41 10.71
CA ARG A 9 1.10 -5.74 9.49
C ARG A 9 0.67 -4.30 9.74
N VAL A 10 -0.12 -4.06 10.78
CA VAL A 10 -0.60 -2.72 11.15
C VAL A 10 0.57 -1.79 11.48
N ILE A 11 1.55 -2.26 12.24
CA ILE A 11 2.76 -1.49 12.57
C ILE A 11 3.56 -1.18 11.30
N LYS A 12 3.71 -2.16 10.40
CA LYS A 12 4.40 -1.95 9.12
C LYS A 12 3.72 -0.87 8.27
N TYR A 13 2.39 -0.93 8.13
CA TYR A 13 1.64 0.08 7.38
C TYR A 13 1.81 1.46 8.01
N LEU A 14 1.67 1.60 9.33
CA LEU A 14 1.89 2.87 10.04
C LEU A 14 3.25 3.52 9.75
N VAL A 15 4.30 2.73 9.56
CA VAL A 15 5.65 3.22 9.21
C VAL A 15 5.75 3.62 7.74
N GLU A 16 5.13 2.87 6.82
CA GLU A 16 5.13 3.20 5.37
C GLU A 16 4.40 4.52 5.07
N TRP A 17 3.39 4.89 5.87
CA TRP A 17 2.67 6.17 5.74
C TRP A 17 3.47 7.43 6.04
N LEU A 18 4.55 7.30 6.81
CA LEU A 18 5.45 8.44 7.09
C LEU A 18 6.04 9.02 5.80
N ALA A 19 6.25 8.18 4.77
CA ALA A 19 6.73 8.64 3.48
C ALA A 19 5.77 9.64 2.81
N ILE A 20 4.45 9.44 2.95
CA ILE A 20 3.43 10.32 2.36
C ILE A 20 3.34 11.65 3.13
N ALA A 21 3.45 11.62 4.45
CA ALA A 21 3.50 12.85 5.25
C ALA A 21 4.73 13.70 4.92
N ILE A 22 5.90 13.06 4.71
CA ILE A 22 7.13 13.75 4.28
C ILE A 22 6.96 14.33 2.87
N ALA A 23 6.39 13.55 1.94
CA ALA A 23 6.13 14.00 0.58
C ALA A 23 5.17 15.20 0.55
N ALA A 24 4.08 15.17 1.31
CA ALA A 24 3.12 16.27 1.40
C ALA A 24 3.73 17.56 1.97
N LYS A 25 4.77 17.46 2.82
CA LYS A 25 5.52 18.61 3.32
C LYS A 25 6.55 19.14 2.33
N PHE A 26 7.16 18.28 1.51
CA PHE A 26 8.32 18.62 0.69
C PHE A 26 7.97 18.95 -0.78
N ILE A 27 6.88 18.42 -1.31
CA ILE A 27 6.39 18.68 -2.67
C ILE A 27 5.93 20.13 -2.88
N PRO A 28 5.20 20.77 -1.96
CA PRO A 28 4.68 22.11 -2.19
C PRO A 28 5.71 23.18 -1.82
N ASN A 29 5.93 24.14 -2.72
CA ASN A 29 6.76 25.31 -2.47
C ASN A 29 6.00 26.46 -1.77
N GLN A 30 4.80 26.17 -1.27
CA GLN A 30 3.85 27.11 -0.67
C GLN A 30 3.36 26.55 0.67
N ASN A 31 3.04 27.45 1.62
CA ASN A 31 2.64 27.05 2.97
C ASN A 31 1.29 26.33 2.95
N ILE A 32 1.33 25.01 2.90
CA ILE A 32 0.16 24.16 3.08
C ILE A 32 -0.17 24.12 4.58
N ASP A 33 -1.47 24.26 4.89
CA ASP A 33 -1.95 24.16 6.26
C ASP A 33 -1.75 22.73 6.81
N VAL A 34 -1.44 22.62 8.09
CA VAL A 34 -1.19 21.34 8.77
C VAL A 34 -2.41 20.42 8.63
N VAL A 35 -3.61 20.99 8.59
CA VAL A 35 -4.88 20.27 8.38
C VAL A 35 -4.89 19.54 7.02
N GLU A 36 -4.41 20.19 5.96
CA GLU A 36 -4.42 19.64 4.61
C GLU A 36 -3.37 18.53 4.46
N ILE A 37 -2.20 18.68 5.09
CA ILE A 37 -1.18 17.61 5.17
C ILE A 37 -1.73 16.37 5.88
N VAL A 38 -2.47 16.56 6.99
CA VAL A 38 -3.11 15.46 7.72
C VAL A 38 -4.18 14.79 6.85
N MET A 39 -4.97 15.57 6.10
CA MET A 39 -6.01 15.03 5.23
C MET A 39 -5.42 14.21 4.07
N ILE A 40 -4.40 14.73 3.39
CA ILE A 40 -3.68 14.02 2.32
C ILE A 40 -3.05 12.73 2.87
N SER A 41 -2.45 12.81 4.05
CA SER A 41 -1.85 11.64 4.70
C SER A 41 -2.91 10.60 5.10
N LEU A 42 -4.12 11.01 5.49
CA LEU A 42 -5.23 10.11 5.85
C LEU A 42 -5.86 9.42 4.63
N VAL A 43 -6.10 10.18 3.55
CA VAL A 43 -6.64 9.64 2.29
C VAL A 43 -5.61 8.74 1.62
N GLY A 44 -4.35 9.19 1.63
CA GLY A 44 -3.18 8.37 1.39
C GLY A 44 -3.31 7.08 2.18
N ALA A 45 -3.31 7.18 3.52
CA ALA A 45 -3.40 6.10 4.53
C ALA A 45 -4.45 5.04 4.22
N THR A 46 -5.55 5.46 3.66
CA THR A 46 -6.65 4.55 3.32
C THR A 46 -6.39 3.80 2.02
N THR A 47 -5.81 4.46 1.02
CA THR A 47 -5.63 3.92 -0.34
C THR A 47 -4.55 2.84 -0.42
N PHE A 48 -3.35 3.10 0.08
CA PHE A 48 -2.27 2.10 0.16
C PHE A 48 -2.62 0.96 1.15
N ALA A 49 -3.41 1.21 2.20
CA ALA A 49 -3.86 0.14 3.10
C ALA A 49 -4.78 -0.84 2.37
N LEU A 50 -5.64 -0.31 1.49
CA LEU A 50 -6.40 -1.13 0.54
C LEU A 50 -5.46 -1.89 -0.39
N LEU A 51 -4.50 -1.20 -1.04
CA LEU A 51 -3.55 -1.86 -1.95
C LEU A 51 -2.78 -2.99 -1.26
N ASP A 52 -2.31 -2.81 -0.04
CA ASP A 52 -1.57 -3.85 0.69
C ASP A 52 -2.47 -5.02 1.14
N MET A 53 -3.75 -4.76 1.41
CA MET A 53 -4.74 -5.81 1.67
C MET A 53 -5.03 -6.63 0.40
N PHE A 54 -5.00 -5.99 -0.78
CA PHE A 54 -5.27 -6.64 -2.07
C PHE A 54 -4.01 -7.19 -2.77
N ALA A 55 -2.81 -6.71 -2.44
CA ALA A 55 -1.53 -7.16 -2.98
C ALA A 55 -1.37 -8.70 -2.99
N PRO A 56 -1.71 -9.46 -1.93
CA PRO A 56 -1.63 -10.92 -1.98
C PRO A 56 -2.61 -11.57 -2.96
N GLN A 57 -3.77 -10.95 -3.21
CA GLN A 57 -4.73 -11.45 -4.18
C GLN A 57 -4.22 -11.24 -5.61
N VAL A 58 -3.68 -10.06 -5.90
CA VAL A 58 -3.10 -9.73 -7.22
C VAL A 58 -1.89 -10.61 -7.53
N GLY A 59 -1.01 -10.85 -6.55
CA GLY A 59 0.18 -11.69 -6.71
C GLY A 59 -0.14 -13.17 -7.00
N ARG A 60 -1.20 -13.74 -6.39
CA ARG A 60 -1.63 -15.12 -6.71
C ARG A 60 -2.23 -15.21 -8.10
N SER A 61 -3.10 -14.27 -8.48
CA SER A 61 -3.71 -14.25 -9.81
C SER A 61 -2.67 -14.06 -10.92
N ALA A 62 -1.66 -13.22 -10.70
CA ALA A 62 -0.56 -13.03 -11.65
C ALA A 62 0.27 -14.31 -11.84
N ARG A 63 0.59 -15.04 -10.76
CA ARG A 63 1.32 -16.33 -10.84
C ARG A 63 0.50 -17.45 -11.49
N LEU A 64 -0.80 -17.51 -11.22
CA LEU A 64 -1.69 -18.49 -11.85
C LEU A 64 -1.87 -18.22 -13.34
N GLY A 65 -2.08 -16.97 -13.74
CA GLY A 65 -2.19 -16.57 -15.14
C GLY A 65 -0.91 -16.83 -15.93
N THR A 66 0.25 -16.46 -15.35
CA THR A 66 1.56 -16.71 -15.98
C THR A 66 1.92 -18.20 -16.02
N GLY A 67 1.61 -18.98 -14.98
CA GLY A 67 1.83 -20.42 -14.96
C GLY A 67 0.97 -21.17 -15.97
N LEU A 68 -0.30 -20.78 -16.14
CA LEU A 68 -1.18 -21.32 -17.17
C LEU A 68 -0.70 -20.94 -18.58
N SER A 69 -0.33 -19.67 -18.80
CA SER A 69 0.13 -19.21 -20.11
C SER A 69 1.45 -19.84 -20.53
N LEU A 70 2.40 -20.02 -19.59
CA LEU A 70 3.67 -20.68 -19.86
C LEU A 70 3.49 -22.20 -20.07
N GLY A 71 2.62 -22.86 -19.29
CA GLY A 71 2.34 -24.28 -19.42
C GLY A 71 1.62 -24.65 -20.72
N MET A 72 0.70 -23.82 -21.20
CA MET A 72 0.06 -23.99 -22.51
C MET A 72 1.02 -23.78 -23.69
N GLY A 73 2.11 -23.04 -23.50
CA GLY A 73 3.11 -22.81 -24.55
C GLY A 73 4.15 -23.92 -24.69
N MET A 74 4.16 -24.91 -23.79
CA MET A 74 5.11 -26.04 -23.82
C MET A 74 4.47 -27.37 -24.24
N VAL A 75 3.21 -27.35 -24.69
CA VAL A 75 2.50 -28.49 -25.29
C VAL A 75 2.27 -28.26 -26.78
#